data_AF-A0A157ZQ13-F1
#
_entry.id   AF-A0A157ZQ13-F1
#
_cell.length_a   1.000
_cell.length_b   1.000
_cell.length_c   1.000
_cell.angle_alpha   90.00
_cell.angle_beta   90.00
_cell.angle_gamma   90.00
#
_symmetry.space_group_name_H-M   'P 1'
#
loop_
_entity.id
_entity.type
_entity.pdbx_description
1 polymer ?
#
loop_
_entity_poly.entity_id
_entity_poly.type
_entity_poly.pdbx_seq_one_letter_code
_entity_poly.pdbx_strand_id
1 'polypeptide(L)'
;MQALRTSGQTLQDVFTYTSEDFLGAQGTAQLRVTIEGRNDAPVARDDSSTAIEAGGVNNGTPGRDATGNVLANDTDVDSAANGESKQVAGIANDAGGSAEAGHALAGHYGTLVVNANGGYDYVVDNGNAAVQALRTSGDTLTETFAYRMRDTAGATSQATLTLTIHGADDTPAPHDDSNVASDQTPAPQARGNVLPNDGDVDANDHLDVAGAQSETGATAAPGHALAGRYGTLTLNADGTYTYAIDLTNPQVLAAAGLGQVLADTFTYTVSDTAGATAQAALVIHLDISSPYIPPAGAGPYWNQALATTGNVQTEQNIVPVVLVTPVVEADAVRATERAREADGSQIGWPLEPDTSLASRTMPELQPGEFVGRTVRDSQLASTFDQASIFGRHGRVSLDADGLLADPSVFAALANHLTDGMHPPVEREPVKTAQGFASQLHEAARKLPAMRGGAASR
;
A
#
# COMPACT_ATOMS: atom_id res chain seq x y z
N MET A 1 41.68 46.61 -33.99
CA MET A 1 40.63 46.16 -34.92
C MET A 1 39.27 46.02 -34.23
N GLN A 2 39.22 45.60 -32.96
CA GLN A 2 38.04 45.51 -32.08
C GLN A 2 37.12 46.75 -31.99
N ALA A 3 37.54 47.89 -32.55
CA ALA A 3 36.74 49.11 -32.61
C ALA A 3 35.87 49.21 -33.88
N LEU A 4 36.04 48.29 -34.83
CA LEU A 4 35.46 48.34 -36.18
C LEU A 4 34.39 47.26 -36.35
N ARG A 5 33.22 47.48 -35.76
CA ARG A 5 32.10 46.53 -35.63
C ARG A 5 31.21 46.44 -36.88
N THR A 6 31.12 47.51 -37.68
CA THR A 6 30.19 47.57 -38.82
C THR A 6 30.89 47.89 -40.13
N SER A 7 30.36 47.33 -41.24
CA SER A 7 30.80 47.70 -42.58
C SER A 7 30.68 49.22 -42.79
N GLY A 8 31.79 49.85 -43.20
CA GLY A 8 31.89 51.31 -43.35
C GLY A 8 32.68 52.01 -42.23
N GLN A 9 32.94 51.36 -41.10
CA GLN A 9 33.95 51.84 -40.15
C GLN A 9 35.34 51.45 -40.68
N THR A 10 36.28 52.40 -40.67
CA THR A 10 37.65 52.14 -41.10
C THR A 10 38.69 52.68 -40.13
N LEU A 11 39.83 51.99 -40.04
CA LEU A 11 41.06 52.51 -39.45
C LEU A 11 42.09 52.70 -40.55
N GLN A 12 42.93 53.73 -40.43
CA GLN A 12 44.10 53.88 -41.28
C GLN A 12 45.35 53.49 -40.50
N ASP A 13 46.12 52.57 -41.08
CA ASP A 13 47.50 52.32 -40.69
C ASP A 13 48.42 53.08 -41.66
N VAL A 14 49.38 53.84 -41.13
CA VAL A 14 50.18 54.78 -41.92
C VAL A 14 51.66 54.49 -41.70
N PHE A 15 52.30 53.95 -42.72
CA PHE A 15 53.73 53.66 -42.72
C PHE A 15 54.47 54.75 -43.50
N THR A 16 55.47 55.37 -42.88
CA THR A 16 56.37 56.29 -43.58
C THR A 16 57.60 55.51 -44.04
N TYR A 17 57.94 55.61 -45.33
CA TYR A 17 59.11 54.95 -45.90
C TYR A 17 60.02 55.95 -46.60
N THR A 18 61.30 55.62 -46.67
CA THR A 18 62.33 56.39 -47.35
C THR A 18 62.83 55.61 -48.56
N SER A 19 62.88 56.26 -49.72
CA SER A 19 63.53 55.72 -50.92
C SER A 19 64.82 56.49 -51.19
N GLU A 20 65.88 55.78 -51.55
CA GLU A 20 67.18 56.35 -51.90
C GLU A 20 67.51 56.03 -53.37
N ASP A 21 68.00 56.99 -54.12
CA ASP A 21 68.53 56.74 -55.47
C ASP A 21 69.95 56.17 -55.43
N PHE A 22 70.48 55.76 -56.59
CA PHE A 22 71.82 55.17 -56.66
C PHE A 22 72.97 56.16 -56.33
N LEU A 23 72.66 57.46 -56.22
CA LEU A 23 73.59 58.54 -55.87
C LEU A 23 73.46 58.98 -54.40
N GLY A 24 72.57 58.37 -53.63
CA GLY A 24 72.39 58.63 -52.21
C GLY A 24 71.36 59.71 -51.86
N ALA A 25 70.60 60.22 -52.84
CA ALA A 25 69.54 61.18 -52.56
C ALA A 25 68.30 60.46 -52.01
N GLN A 26 67.78 60.92 -50.87
CA GLN A 26 66.64 60.31 -50.19
C GLN A 26 65.36 61.14 -50.35
N GLY A 27 64.23 60.45 -50.49
CA GLY A 27 62.87 61.01 -50.42
C GLY A 27 61.99 60.20 -49.48
N THR A 28 61.03 60.85 -48.82
CA THR A 28 60.06 60.17 -47.94
C THR A 28 58.67 60.17 -48.55
N ALA A 29 57.92 59.09 -48.32
CA ALA A 29 56.54 58.93 -48.74
C ALA A 29 55.77 58.09 -47.71
N GLN A 30 54.43 58.07 -47.83
CA GLN A 30 53.56 57.30 -46.94
C GLN A 30 52.82 56.21 -47.69
N LEU A 31 52.82 55.00 -47.13
CA LEU A 31 51.87 53.94 -47.47
C LEU A 31 50.72 53.99 -46.46
N ARG A 32 49.50 54.22 -46.95
CA ARG A 32 48.28 54.19 -46.14
C ARG A 32 47.53 52.91 -46.40
N VAL A 33 47.35 52.10 -45.37
CA VAL A 33 46.53 50.88 -45.41
C VAL A 33 45.20 51.21 -44.76
N THR A 34 44.11 51.08 -45.51
CA THR A 34 42.75 51.23 -44.96
C THR A 34 42.27 49.85 -44.51
N ILE A 35 41.93 49.75 -43.23
CA ILE A 35 41.40 48.54 -42.60
C ILE A 35 39.91 48.74 -42.45
N GLU A 36 39.11 47.90 -43.10
CA GLU A 36 37.65 47.92 -43.00
C GLU A 36 37.16 46.98 -41.91
N GLY A 37 36.22 47.47 -41.10
CA GLY A 37 35.54 46.67 -40.09
C GLY A 37 34.59 45.63 -40.66
N ARG A 38 34.47 44.51 -39.94
CA ARG A 38 33.41 43.52 -40.09
C ARG A 38 32.96 43.09 -38.70
N ASN A 39 31.69 42.78 -38.57
CA ASN A 39 31.14 42.22 -37.34
C ASN A 39 31.70 40.80 -37.17
N ASP A 40 32.29 40.54 -36.02
CA ASP A 40 32.72 39.21 -35.63
C ASP A 40 31.58 38.51 -34.89
N ALA A 41 31.47 37.19 -35.00
CA ALA A 41 30.43 36.47 -34.28
C ALA A 41 30.81 36.31 -32.79
N PRO A 42 29.82 36.30 -31.88
CA PRO A 42 30.09 36.03 -30.47
C PRO A 42 30.57 34.58 -30.29
N VAL A 43 31.27 34.34 -29.19
CA VAL A 43 31.74 33.02 -28.78
C VAL A 43 31.01 32.63 -27.49
N ALA A 44 30.04 31.72 -27.65
CA ALA A 44 29.33 31.09 -26.55
C ALA A 44 30.20 30.00 -25.89
N ARG A 45 30.04 29.76 -24.60
CA ARG A 45 30.74 28.71 -23.84
C ARG A 45 29.78 27.96 -22.93
N ASP A 46 29.99 26.65 -22.82
CA ASP A 46 29.13 25.80 -22.02
C ASP A 46 29.13 26.20 -20.53
N ASP A 47 27.95 26.07 -19.94
CA ASP A 47 27.64 26.39 -18.55
C ASP A 47 27.22 25.13 -17.80
N SER A 48 27.43 25.15 -16.49
CA SER A 48 26.90 24.13 -15.60
C SER A 48 26.40 24.72 -14.29
N SER A 49 25.37 24.09 -13.74
CA SER A 49 24.79 24.49 -12.46
C SER A 49 24.12 23.30 -11.78
N THR A 50 23.81 23.45 -10.49
CA THR A 50 23.23 22.38 -9.68
C THR A 50 21.96 22.81 -8.98
N ALA A 51 20.99 21.91 -8.97
CA ALA A 51 19.78 22.00 -8.19
C ALA A 51 19.74 20.87 -7.14
N ILE A 52 18.90 21.00 -6.14
CA ILE A 52 18.58 19.96 -5.17
C ILE A 52 17.06 19.84 -5.14
N GLU A 53 16.53 18.63 -5.24
CA GLU A 53 15.09 18.44 -5.05
C GLU A 53 14.65 18.74 -3.61
N ALA A 54 13.33 18.85 -3.41
CA ALA A 54 12.76 18.81 -2.08
C ALA A 54 12.70 17.36 -1.57
N GLY A 55 12.70 17.19 -0.25
CA GLY A 55 12.57 15.86 0.38
C GLY A 55 11.75 15.91 1.66
N GLY A 56 11.92 14.92 2.53
CA GLY A 56 11.14 14.71 3.75
C GLY A 56 9.68 14.37 3.50
N VAL A 57 8.84 14.43 4.53
CA VAL A 57 7.41 14.09 4.40
C VAL A 57 6.71 14.98 3.36
N ASN A 58 6.31 14.40 2.24
CA ASN A 58 5.62 15.08 1.13
C ASN A 58 6.36 16.34 0.64
N ASN A 59 7.67 16.26 0.38
CA ASN A 59 8.48 17.41 -0.05
C ASN A 59 8.47 18.58 0.95
N GLY A 60 8.27 18.29 2.24
CA GLY A 60 8.19 19.29 3.31
C GLY A 60 9.53 19.95 3.63
N THR A 61 10.65 19.31 3.30
CA THR A 61 12.01 19.87 3.39
C THR A 61 12.34 20.56 2.07
N PRO A 62 12.46 21.90 2.03
CA PRO A 62 12.66 22.61 0.78
C PRO A 62 13.98 22.26 0.10
N GLY A 63 13.91 22.01 -1.21
CA GLY A 63 15.07 21.89 -2.08
C GLY A 63 15.70 23.24 -2.45
N ARG A 64 16.45 23.24 -3.55
CA ARG A 64 17.05 24.44 -4.14
C ARG A 64 17.06 24.38 -5.66
N ASP A 65 16.33 25.30 -6.26
CA ASP A 65 16.35 25.54 -7.71
C ASP A 65 17.70 26.08 -8.20
N ALA A 66 18.03 25.82 -9.47
CA ALA A 66 19.25 26.32 -10.08
C ALA A 66 19.01 27.71 -10.70
N THR A 67 19.92 28.65 -10.42
CA THR A 67 19.89 30.01 -10.97
C THR A 67 21.28 30.44 -11.42
N GLY A 68 21.37 31.37 -12.35
CA GLY A 68 22.65 31.84 -12.86
C GLY A 68 22.53 32.74 -14.09
N ASN A 69 23.62 32.86 -14.84
CA ASN A 69 23.63 33.62 -16.10
C ASN A 69 24.52 32.94 -17.15
N VAL A 70 23.92 32.49 -18.26
CA VAL A 70 24.63 31.79 -19.35
C VAL A 70 25.55 32.70 -20.17
N LEU A 71 25.37 34.01 -20.13
CA LEU A 71 26.21 34.96 -20.87
C LEU A 71 27.45 35.42 -20.06
N ALA A 72 27.64 34.91 -18.84
CA ALA A 72 28.68 35.42 -17.93
C ALA A 72 30.11 35.06 -18.37
N ASN A 73 30.28 33.91 -19.00
CA ASN A 73 31.54 33.39 -19.55
C ASN A 73 31.68 33.66 -21.06
N ASP A 74 30.63 34.18 -21.71
CA ASP A 74 30.56 34.43 -23.13
C ASP A 74 31.29 35.70 -23.56
N THR A 75 31.95 35.62 -24.72
CA THR A 75 32.80 36.70 -25.21
C THR A 75 32.39 37.16 -26.59
N ASP A 76 32.66 38.43 -26.85
CA ASP A 76 32.67 38.97 -28.21
C ASP A 76 33.94 39.80 -28.34
N VAL A 77 34.58 39.75 -29.50
CA VAL A 77 35.79 40.50 -29.79
C VAL A 77 35.47 41.96 -30.13
N ASP A 78 34.23 42.25 -30.56
CA ASP A 78 33.75 43.58 -30.84
C ASP A 78 33.54 44.39 -29.54
N SER A 79 33.93 45.68 -29.57
CA SER A 79 33.98 46.50 -28.37
C SER A 79 32.60 46.90 -27.87
N ALA A 80 32.31 46.59 -26.59
CA ALA A 80 31.14 47.11 -25.88
C ALA A 80 31.07 48.65 -25.84
N ALA A 81 32.22 49.34 -25.87
CA ALA A 81 32.28 50.80 -25.93
C ALA A 81 31.66 51.36 -27.23
N ASN A 82 31.58 50.53 -28.28
CA ASN A 82 30.95 50.86 -29.56
C ASN A 82 29.55 50.26 -29.70
N GLY A 83 28.90 49.95 -28.57
CA GLY A 83 27.52 49.48 -28.53
C GLY A 83 27.35 47.99 -28.84
N GLU A 84 28.41 47.19 -28.71
CA GLU A 84 28.26 45.72 -28.72
C GLU A 84 27.55 45.23 -27.45
N SER A 85 26.68 44.25 -27.61
CA SER A 85 25.88 43.61 -26.58
C SER A 85 25.56 42.19 -26.99
N LYS A 86 25.49 41.30 -25.99
CA LYS A 86 25.10 39.91 -26.17
C LYS A 86 23.72 39.71 -25.57
N GLN A 87 22.87 38.97 -26.27
CA GLN A 87 21.56 38.59 -25.76
C GLN A 87 21.23 37.15 -26.11
N VAL A 88 20.53 36.45 -25.21
CA VAL A 88 19.93 35.15 -25.53
C VAL A 88 18.76 35.39 -26.47
N ALA A 89 18.72 34.64 -27.57
CA ALA A 89 17.62 34.63 -28.53
C ALA A 89 16.59 33.55 -28.17
N GLY A 90 17.05 32.36 -27.79
CA GLY A 90 16.15 31.27 -27.42
C GLY A 90 16.91 30.06 -26.88
N ILE A 91 16.13 29.09 -26.43
CA ILE A 91 16.59 27.85 -25.81
C ILE A 91 15.90 26.64 -26.45
N ALA A 92 16.56 25.48 -26.38
CA ALA A 92 16.02 24.21 -26.82
C ALA A 92 16.45 23.08 -25.87
N ASN A 93 15.62 22.04 -25.76
CA ASN A 93 15.95 20.81 -25.05
C ASN A 93 16.24 19.67 -26.04
N ASP A 94 16.75 18.56 -25.52
CA ASP A 94 17.04 17.34 -26.28
C ASP A 94 15.79 16.60 -26.76
N ALA A 95 14.63 16.82 -26.13
CA ALA A 95 13.33 16.34 -26.56
C ALA A 95 12.75 17.10 -27.78
N GLY A 96 13.47 18.09 -28.32
CA GLY A 96 13.07 18.87 -29.50
C GLY A 96 12.11 20.03 -29.21
N GLY A 97 11.83 20.31 -27.94
CA GLY A 97 11.16 21.52 -27.49
C GLY A 97 12.07 22.74 -27.62
N SER A 98 11.47 23.89 -27.89
CA SER A 98 12.18 25.17 -27.95
C SER A 98 11.31 26.32 -27.46
N ALA A 99 11.96 27.35 -26.93
CA ALA A 99 11.32 28.57 -26.47
C ALA A 99 12.19 29.80 -26.80
N GLU A 100 11.55 30.93 -27.07
CA GLU A 100 12.25 32.21 -27.15
C GLU A 100 12.68 32.67 -25.75
N ALA A 101 13.68 33.55 -25.67
CA ALA A 101 14.16 34.05 -24.39
C ALA A 101 13.03 34.73 -23.57
N GLY A 102 13.00 34.47 -22.26
CA GLY A 102 11.98 34.93 -21.32
C GLY A 102 10.75 34.03 -21.23
N HIS A 103 10.67 32.97 -22.04
CA HIS A 103 9.59 31.98 -21.95
C HIS A 103 10.06 30.69 -21.28
N ALA A 104 9.12 30.04 -20.59
CA ALA A 104 9.35 28.75 -19.95
C ALA A 104 9.46 27.64 -21.01
N LEU A 105 10.46 26.79 -20.83
CA LEU A 105 10.65 25.53 -21.56
C LEU A 105 10.60 24.38 -20.56
N ALA A 106 9.61 23.52 -20.70
CA ALA A 106 9.53 22.29 -19.90
C ALA A 106 10.66 21.33 -20.30
N GLY A 107 11.39 20.85 -19.31
CA GLY A 107 12.32 19.74 -19.41
C GLY A 107 11.68 18.42 -18.96
N HIS A 108 12.52 17.40 -18.84
CA HIS A 108 12.24 16.10 -18.26
C HIS A 108 12.04 16.15 -16.74
N TYR A 109 12.81 17.00 -16.03
CA TYR A 109 12.86 17.01 -14.56
C TYR A 109 12.51 18.36 -13.93
N GLY A 110 12.15 19.35 -14.76
CA GLY A 110 11.90 20.70 -14.29
C GLY A 110 11.55 21.64 -15.44
N THR A 111 11.50 22.94 -15.15
CA THR A 111 11.18 23.97 -16.14
C THR A 111 12.27 25.05 -16.13
N LEU A 112 12.82 25.35 -17.31
CA LEU A 112 13.84 26.37 -17.49
C LEU A 112 13.22 27.66 -18.07
N VAL A 113 13.59 28.81 -17.50
CA VAL A 113 13.41 30.13 -18.12
C VAL A 113 14.79 30.76 -18.28
N VAL A 114 15.16 31.18 -19.49
CA VAL A 114 16.37 31.98 -19.74
C VAL A 114 15.97 33.32 -20.32
N ASN A 115 16.28 34.41 -19.63
CA ASN A 115 15.99 35.77 -20.07
C ASN A 115 16.96 36.25 -21.15
N ALA A 116 16.58 37.28 -21.90
CA ALA A 116 17.42 37.84 -22.95
C ALA A 116 18.79 38.37 -22.44
N ASN A 117 18.88 38.77 -21.16
CA ASN A 117 20.14 39.18 -20.51
C ASN A 117 21.00 38.01 -20.02
N GLY A 118 20.60 36.76 -20.31
CA GLY A 118 21.29 35.54 -19.91
C GLY A 118 20.91 35.00 -18.54
N GLY A 119 20.24 35.79 -17.69
CA GLY A 119 19.80 35.34 -16.37
C GLY A 119 18.76 34.23 -16.49
N TYR A 120 18.96 33.13 -15.76
CA TYR A 120 18.06 31.98 -15.81
C TYR A 120 17.60 31.51 -14.43
N ASP A 121 16.43 30.88 -14.44
CA ASP A 121 15.84 30.16 -13.32
C ASP A 121 15.39 28.78 -13.83
N TYR A 122 15.82 27.73 -13.15
CA TYR A 122 15.39 26.36 -13.38
C TYR A 122 14.70 25.82 -12.14
N VAL A 123 13.40 25.57 -12.26
CA VAL A 123 12.55 25.06 -11.18
C VAL A 123 12.45 23.55 -11.31
N VAL A 124 12.89 22.81 -10.29
CA VAL A 124 12.80 21.35 -10.23
C VAL A 124 11.34 20.93 -10.08
N ASP A 125 10.92 19.90 -10.83
CA ASP A 125 9.61 19.27 -10.65
C ASP A 125 9.71 18.19 -9.56
N ASN A 126 9.50 18.58 -8.30
CA ASN A 126 9.48 17.65 -7.16
C ASN A 126 8.27 16.69 -7.18
N GLY A 127 7.37 16.78 -8.17
CA GLY A 127 6.33 15.77 -8.40
C GLY A 127 6.77 14.67 -9.37
N ASN A 128 7.94 14.81 -9.98
CA ASN A 128 8.45 13.86 -10.96
C ASN A 128 8.99 12.60 -10.27
N ALA A 129 8.50 11.43 -10.68
CA ALA A 129 8.87 10.16 -10.04
C ALA A 129 10.37 9.80 -10.16
N ALA A 130 11.08 10.29 -11.17
CA ALA A 130 12.53 10.07 -11.27
C ALA A 130 13.31 11.02 -10.36
N VAL A 131 12.78 12.22 -10.12
CA VAL A 131 13.35 13.21 -9.19
C VAL A 131 13.17 12.70 -7.76
N GLN A 132 11.94 12.37 -7.36
CA GLN A 132 11.60 11.80 -6.04
C GLN A 132 12.26 10.45 -5.72
N ALA A 133 12.91 9.83 -6.70
CA ALA A 133 13.65 8.60 -6.48
C ALA A 133 15.09 8.87 -5.99
N LEU A 134 15.54 10.14 -5.96
CA LEU A 134 16.91 10.51 -5.63
C LEU A 134 17.08 10.67 -4.11
N ARG A 135 17.39 9.57 -3.44
CA ARG A 135 17.57 9.54 -1.98
C ARG A 135 18.70 10.41 -1.43
N THR A 136 19.85 10.44 -2.11
CA THR A 136 21.04 11.11 -1.56
C THR A 136 21.57 12.19 -2.49
N SER A 137 22.37 13.11 -1.94
CA SER A 137 23.09 14.11 -2.76
C SER A 137 24.06 13.49 -3.78
N GLY A 138 24.41 12.20 -3.62
CA GLY A 138 25.23 11.46 -4.59
C GLY A 138 24.41 10.90 -5.75
N ASP A 139 23.10 10.68 -5.54
CA ASP A 139 22.16 10.29 -6.57
C ASP A 139 21.80 11.54 -7.37
N THR A 140 21.96 11.46 -8.69
CA THR A 140 21.81 12.63 -9.54
C THR A 140 21.09 12.32 -10.84
N LEU A 141 20.36 13.32 -11.32
CA LEU A 141 19.88 13.40 -12.69
C LEU A 141 20.57 14.55 -13.39
N THR A 142 20.81 14.40 -14.69
CA THR A 142 21.39 15.45 -15.52
C THR A 142 20.44 15.81 -16.64
N GLU A 143 20.29 17.10 -16.87
CA GLU A 143 19.51 17.65 -17.97
C GLU A 143 20.34 18.69 -18.73
N THR A 144 20.17 18.77 -20.05
CA THR A 144 20.94 19.68 -20.90
C THR A 144 20.02 20.52 -21.77
N PHE A 145 20.25 21.83 -21.77
CA PHE A 145 19.56 22.78 -22.63
C PHE A 145 20.56 23.48 -23.54
N ALA A 146 20.29 23.56 -24.83
CA ALA A 146 21.06 24.40 -25.74
C ALA A 146 20.50 25.82 -25.68
N TYR A 147 21.36 26.83 -25.54
CA TYR A 147 20.97 28.23 -25.72
C TYR A 147 21.62 28.82 -26.97
N ARG A 148 20.90 29.70 -27.64
CA ARG A 148 21.40 30.48 -28.77
C ARG A 148 21.48 31.93 -28.36
N MET A 149 22.67 32.49 -28.40
CA MET A 149 22.90 33.92 -28.21
C MET A 149 23.09 34.64 -29.55
N ARG A 150 22.89 35.95 -29.53
CA ARG A 150 23.16 36.84 -30.66
C ARG A 150 23.86 38.11 -30.19
N ASP A 151 24.68 38.67 -31.06
CA ASP A 151 25.24 40.00 -30.90
C ASP A 151 24.26 41.09 -31.38
N THR A 152 24.72 42.34 -31.35
CA THR A 152 23.90 43.50 -31.74
C THR A 152 23.71 43.61 -33.26
N ALA A 153 24.56 42.99 -34.07
CA ALA A 153 24.42 42.93 -35.53
C ALA A 153 23.63 41.71 -36.02
N GLY A 154 23.29 40.79 -35.11
CA GLY A 154 22.51 39.58 -35.37
C GLY A 154 23.34 38.33 -35.67
N ALA A 155 24.67 38.34 -35.54
CA ALA A 155 25.43 37.10 -35.63
C ALA A 155 25.17 36.25 -34.39
N THR A 156 25.14 34.93 -34.56
CA THR A 156 24.69 34.00 -33.51
C THR A 156 25.76 32.99 -33.13
N SER A 157 25.69 32.55 -31.87
CA SER A 157 26.52 31.45 -31.32
C SER A 157 25.66 30.58 -30.42
N GLN A 158 26.09 29.34 -30.17
CA GLN A 158 25.35 28.37 -29.35
C GLN A 158 26.30 27.65 -28.40
N ALA A 159 25.79 27.35 -27.21
CA ALA A 159 26.43 26.53 -26.20
C ALA A 159 25.35 25.84 -25.35
N THR A 160 25.76 25.01 -24.40
CA THR A 160 24.84 24.27 -23.53
C THR A 160 24.86 24.76 -22.10
N LEU A 161 23.71 24.70 -21.43
CA LEU A 161 23.57 24.74 -19.99
C LEU A 161 23.29 23.31 -19.50
N THR A 162 24.22 22.75 -18.74
CA THR A 162 24.07 21.44 -18.10
C THR A 162 23.63 21.61 -16.65
N LEU A 163 22.50 21.02 -16.30
CA LEU A 163 21.94 21.05 -14.96
C LEU A 163 22.10 19.68 -14.32
N THR A 164 22.67 19.64 -13.12
CA THR A 164 22.74 18.43 -12.30
C THR A 164 21.82 18.59 -11.09
N ILE A 165 20.80 17.74 -11.00
CA ILE A 165 19.85 17.69 -9.90
C ILE A 165 20.37 16.66 -8.91
N HIS A 166 20.56 17.07 -7.67
CA HIS A 166 20.96 16.20 -6.57
C HIS A 166 19.74 15.79 -5.75
N GLY A 167 19.76 14.57 -5.27
CA GLY A 167 18.74 14.01 -4.40
C GLY A 167 18.67 14.60 -3.01
N ALA A 168 17.51 14.45 -2.39
CA ALA A 168 17.26 14.72 -0.99
C ALA A 168 16.28 13.69 -0.43
N ASP A 169 16.69 13.04 0.65
CA ASP A 169 15.96 11.97 1.32
C ASP A 169 14.49 12.32 1.62
N ASP A 170 13.58 11.46 1.17
CA ASP A 170 12.17 11.49 1.51
C ASP A 170 11.91 10.72 2.81
N THR A 171 10.78 10.98 3.46
CA THR A 171 10.44 10.26 4.70
C THR A 171 9.54 9.06 4.40
N PRO A 172 9.77 7.90 5.05
CA PRO A 172 8.94 6.71 4.88
C PRO A 172 7.45 6.99 5.09
N ALA A 173 6.63 6.26 4.35
CA ALA A 173 5.18 6.30 4.43
C ALA A 173 4.63 4.94 4.91
N PRO A 174 4.72 4.64 6.23
CA PRO A 174 4.16 3.42 6.80
C PRO A 174 2.62 3.50 6.90
N HIS A 175 1.98 2.33 6.93
CA HIS A 175 0.53 2.16 6.95
C HIS A 175 0.11 1.29 8.14
N ASP A 176 -0.99 1.66 8.80
CA ASP A 176 -1.50 0.89 9.93
C ASP A 176 -1.84 -0.57 9.58
N ASP A 177 -1.54 -1.47 10.52
CA ASP A 177 -1.75 -2.91 10.47
C ASP A 177 -2.81 -3.38 11.48
N SER A 178 -3.39 -4.54 11.18
CA SER A 178 -4.19 -5.26 12.17
C SER A 178 -4.05 -6.77 12.05
N ASN A 179 -4.23 -7.47 13.16
CA ASN A 179 -4.26 -8.94 13.21
C ASN A 179 -5.14 -9.43 14.37
N VAL A 180 -5.42 -10.73 14.40
CA VAL A 180 -6.20 -11.39 15.45
C VAL A 180 -5.31 -12.37 16.20
N ALA A 181 -5.31 -12.30 17.53
CA ALA A 181 -4.72 -13.30 18.40
C ALA A 181 -5.85 -14.10 19.07
N SER A 182 -5.86 -15.42 18.91
CA SER A 182 -6.87 -16.30 19.52
C SER A 182 -6.29 -17.14 20.64
N ASP A 183 -6.98 -17.16 21.79
CA ASP A 183 -6.63 -18.01 22.93
C ASP A 183 -6.78 -19.53 22.65
N GLN A 184 -7.39 -19.89 21.51
CA GLN A 184 -7.49 -21.28 21.04
C GLN A 184 -6.21 -21.77 20.35
N THR A 185 -5.22 -20.89 20.18
CA THR A 185 -3.93 -21.22 19.57
C THR A 185 -2.82 -21.22 20.61
N PRO A 186 -1.81 -22.11 20.52
CA PRO A 186 -0.65 -22.04 21.39
C PRO A 186 0.10 -20.72 21.20
N ALA A 187 0.70 -20.21 22.28
CA ALA A 187 1.54 -19.04 22.18
C ALA A 187 2.75 -19.29 21.26
N PRO A 188 3.19 -18.28 20.48
CA PRO A 188 2.53 -16.99 20.26
C PRO A 188 1.26 -17.11 19.39
N GLN A 189 0.19 -16.45 19.83
CA GLN A 189 -1.15 -16.54 19.26
C GLN A 189 -1.36 -15.73 17.96
N ALA A 190 -0.49 -14.77 17.69
CA ALA A 190 -0.46 -14.06 16.41
C ALA A 190 0.97 -13.87 15.93
N ARG A 191 1.15 -13.89 14.61
CA ARG A 191 2.41 -13.59 13.91
C ARG A 191 2.09 -12.85 12.62
N GLY A 192 3.01 -12.01 12.17
CA GLY A 192 2.85 -11.28 10.91
C GLY A 192 4.11 -10.48 10.57
N ASN A 193 3.98 -9.56 9.63
CA ASN A 193 4.99 -8.56 9.31
C ASN A 193 4.28 -7.22 9.05
N VAL A 194 4.81 -6.12 9.61
CA VAL A 194 4.25 -4.76 9.47
C VAL A 194 4.76 -3.98 8.26
N LEU A 195 5.86 -4.43 7.63
CA LEU A 195 6.47 -3.73 6.50
C LEU A 195 5.91 -4.03 5.09
N PRO A 196 5.13 -5.11 4.79
CA PRO A 196 4.74 -5.41 3.40
C PRO A 196 3.88 -4.35 2.70
N ASN A 197 3.20 -3.50 3.44
CA ASN A 197 2.36 -2.39 3.00
C ASN A 197 3.02 -1.01 3.22
N ASP A 198 4.20 -0.98 3.84
CA ASP A 198 4.97 0.23 4.06
C ASP A 198 5.85 0.52 2.83
N GLY A 199 6.13 1.79 2.57
CA GLY A 199 6.94 2.17 1.42
C GLY A 199 7.67 3.49 1.59
N ASP A 200 8.65 3.68 0.72
CA ASP A 200 9.36 4.93 0.51
C ASP A 200 9.38 5.22 -1.00
N VAL A 201 9.37 6.49 -1.39
CA VAL A 201 9.47 6.92 -2.80
C VAL A 201 10.90 6.84 -3.31
N ASP A 202 11.88 6.86 -2.39
CA ASP A 202 13.28 6.78 -2.70
C ASP A 202 13.70 5.46 -3.35
N ALA A 203 14.47 5.53 -4.45
CA ALA A 203 14.86 4.33 -5.17
C ALA A 203 15.87 3.48 -4.40
N ASN A 204 15.61 2.17 -4.39
CA ASN A 204 16.42 1.16 -3.69
C ASN A 204 16.54 1.42 -2.18
N ASP A 205 15.58 2.12 -1.59
CA ASP A 205 15.53 2.28 -0.16
C ASP A 205 15.05 1.00 0.54
N HIS A 206 15.45 0.85 1.81
CA HIS A 206 15.10 -0.26 2.67
C HIS A 206 14.53 0.26 3.98
N LEU A 207 13.35 -0.25 4.31
CA LEU A 207 12.68 0.05 5.56
C LEU A 207 12.99 -1.02 6.61
N ASP A 208 13.36 -0.57 7.79
CA ASP A 208 13.53 -1.37 9.00
C ASP A 208 12.65 -0.79 10.12
N VAL A 209 12.18 -1.65 11.02
CA VAL A 209 11.59 -1.20 12.28
C VAL A 209 12.70 -0.71 13.20
N ALA A 210 12.63 0.55 13.63
CA ALA A 210 13.55 1.16 14.59
C ALA A 210 13.12 0.98 16.05
N GLY A 211 11.84 0.70 16.31
CA GLY A 211 11.32 0.43 17.66
C GLY A 211 9.80 0.39 17.72
N ALA A 212 9.28 0.08 18.90
CA ALA A 212 7.84 0.08 19.16
C ALA A 212 7.51 0.64 20.54
N GLN A 213 6.30 1.17 20.67
CA GLN A 213 5.73 1.73 21.88
C GLN A 213 4.31 1.17 22.08
N SER A 214 3.96 0.77 23.30
CA SER A 214 2.58 0.36 23.63
C SER A 214 1.74 1.55 24.11
N GLU A 215 0.41 1.40 24.14
CA GLU A 215 -0.52 2.41 24.69
C GLU A 215 -0.23 2.80 26.14
N THR A 216 0.47 1.95 26.89
CA THR A 216 0.88 2.23 28.27
C THR A 216 2.11 3.15 28.37
N GLY A 217 2.74 3.49 27.24
CA GLY A 217 3.96 4.30 27.16
C GLY A 217 5.27 3.51 27.29
N ALA A 218 5.21 2.18 27.43
CA ALA A 218 6.41 1.34 27.39
C ALA A 218 7.00 1.32 25.97
N THR A 219 8.32 1.35 25.87
CA THR A 219 9.06 1.29 24.59
C THR A 219 9.98 0.09 24.55
N ALA A 220 10.15 -0.54 23.40
CA ALA A 220 11.11 -1.61 23.18
C ALA A 220 11.89 -1.40 21.89
N ALA A 221 13.18 -1.75 21.93
CA ALA A 221 14.00 -1.88 20.73
C ALA A 221 13.59 -3.14 19.94
N PRO A 222 13.89 -3.19 18.62
CA PRO A 222 13.55 -4.34 17.79
C PRO A 222 14.11 -5.66 18.37
N GLY A 223 13.31 -6.72 18.32
CA GLY A 223 13.62 -8.05 18.83
C GLY A 223 13.42 -8.23 20.34
N HIS A 224 13.06 -7.18 21.07
CA HIS A 224 12.76 -7.26 22.51
C HIS A 224 11.25 -7.33 22.78
N ALA A 225 10.92 -8.02 23.87
CA ALA A 225 9.54 -8.13 24.36
C ALA A 225 9.03 -6.77 24.87
N LEU A 226 7.88 -6.35 24.37
CA LEU A 226 7.15 -5.16 24.72
C LEU A 226 5.82 -5.53 25.37
N ALA A 227 5.66 -5.16 26.64
CA ALA A 227 4.40 -5.35 27.34
C ALA A 227 3.33 -4.38 26.78
N GLY A 228 2.26 -4.96 26.25
CA GLY A 228 1.02 -4.27 25.91
C GLY A 228 0.05 -4.28 27.08
N ARG A 229 -1.21 -3.94 26.80
CA ARG A 229 -2.27 -3.95 27.82
C ARG A 229 -2.77 -5.36 28.13
N TYR A 230 -2.81 -6.23 27.13
CA TYR A 230 -3.42 -7.57 27.22
C TYR A 230 -2.45 -8.71 26.88
N GLY A 231 -1.22 -8.39 26.50
CA GLY A 231 -0.21 -9.37 26.13
C GLY A 231 1.17 -8.77 25.93
N THR A 232 2.04 -9.54 25.31
CA THR A 232 3.42 -9.16 25.00
C THR A 232 3.65 -9.25 23.49
N LEU A 233 4.11 -8.15 22.88
CA LEU A 233 4.56 -8.09 21.49
C LEU A 233 6.08 -8.25 21.43
N THR A 234 6.59 -9.03 20.49
CA THR A 234 7.99 -8.95 20.05
C THR A 234 7.99 -8.61 18.57
N LEU A 235 8.48 -7.41 18.23
CA LEU A 235 8.58 -6.90 16.86
C LEU A 235 10.06 -6.79 16.48
N ASN A 236 10.47 -7.44 15.39
CA ASN A 236 11.85 -7.49 14.90
C ASN A 236 12.12 -6.35 13.91
N ALA A 237 13.40 -6.10 13.61
CA ALA A 237 13.82 -5.05 12.67
C ALA A 237 13.29 -5.29 11.26
N ASP A 238 13.23 -6.56 10.81
CA ASP A 238 12.66 -6.96 9.50
C ASP A 238 11.13 -6.87 9.43
N GLY A 239 10.50 -6.23 10.42
CA GLY A 239 9.06 -6.04 10.55
C GLY A 239 8.31 -7.28 11.04
N THR A 240 8.95 -8.46 11.11
CA THR A 240 8.27 -9.66 11.59
C THR A 240 7.94 -9.53 13.07
N TYR A 241 6.75 -9.98 13.47
CA TYR A 241 6.34 -9.95 14.87
C TYR A 241 5.69 -11.24 15.34
N THR A 242 5.69 -11.37 16.67
CA THR A 242 4.90 -12.35 17.40
C THR A 242 4.17 -11.65 18.55
N TYR A 243 2.95 -12.08 18.85
CA TYR A 243 2.19 -11.57 20.00
C TYR A 243 1.69 -12.73 20.85
N ALA A 244 1.88 -12.61 22.17
CA ALA A 244 1.43 -13.58 23.15
C ALA A 244 0.42 -12.95 24.12
N ILE A 245 -0.78 -13.52 24.20
CA ILE A 245 -1.83 -13.05 25.13
C ILE A 245 -1.39 -13.37 26.58
N ASP A 246 -1.52 -12.40 27.48
CA ASP A 246 -1.39 -12.64 28.91
C ASP A 246 -2.72 -13.19 29.47
N LEU A 247 -2.80 -14.52 29.55
CA LEU A 247 -3.96 -15.22 30.10
C LEU A 247 -4.11 -15.07 31.63
N THR A 248 -3.20 -14.36 32.29
CA THR A 248 -3.35 -14.00 33.72
C THR A 248 -3.97 -12.61 33.91
N ASN A 249 -4.12 -11.83 32.83
CA ASN A 249 -4.68 -10.50 32.86
C ASN A 249 -6.19 -10.56 33.23
N PRO A 250 -6.65 -9.81 34.25
CA PRO A 250 -8.04 -9.88 34.71
C PRO A 250 -9.05 -9.41 33.66
N GLN A 251 -8.67 -8.47 32.76
CA GLN A 251 -9.55 -8.01 31.69
C GLN A 251 -9.69 -9.08 30.59
N VAL A 252 -8.60 -9.80 30.27
CA VAL A 252 -8.62 -10.94 29.33
C VAL A 252 -9.48 -12.07 29.89
N LEU A 253 -9.31 -12.41 31.17
CA LEU A 253 -10.13 -13.42 31.85
C LEU A 253 -11.61 -13.04 31.90
N ALA A 254 -11.94 -11.76 32.06
CA ALA A 254 -13.32 -11.29 32.02
C ALA A 254 -13.93 -11.32 30.61
N ALA A 255 -13.10 -11.31 29.56
CA ALA A 255 -13.53 -11.37 28.16
C ALA A 255 -13.75 -12.80 27.65
N ALA A 256 -13.48 -13.82 28.47
CA ALA A 256 -13.53 -15.20 28.03
C ALA A 256 -14.95 -15.68 27.66
N GLY A 257 -15.06 -16.22 26.44
CA GLY A 257 -16.31 -16.60 25.80
C GLY A 257 -17.04 -15.45 25.09
N LEU A 258 -16.49 -14.22 25.11
CA LEU A 258 -17.09 -13.05 24.43
C LEU A 258 -16.54 -12.84 23.01
N GLY A 259 -15.48 -13.55 22.61
CA GLY A 259 -14.85 -13.41 21.30
C GLY A 259 -13.96 -12.17 21.19
N GLN A 260 -14.00 -11.47 20.04
CA GLN A 260 -13.15 -10.32 19.70
C GLN A 260 -13.63 -9.00 20.31
N VAL A 261 -13.50 -8.86 21.63
CA VAL A 261 -13.94 -7.65 22.36
C VAL A 261 -12.81 -6.79 22.90
N LEU A 262 -11.56 -7.29 22.85
CA LEU A 262 -10.37 -6.56 23.30
C LEU A 262 -9.44 -6.28 22.11
N ALA A 263 -8.75 -5.15 22.15
CA ALA A 263 -7.72 -4.78 21.18
C ALA A 263 -6.50 -4.21 21.91
N ASP A 264 -5.30 -4.62 21.52
CA ASP A 264 -4.03 -4.08 22.02
C ASP A 264 -3.34 -3.32 20.88
N THR A 265 -3.11 -2.03 21.06
CA THR A 265 -2.51 -1.16 20.02
C THR A 265 -1.05 -0.90 20.33
N PHE A 266 -0.20 -1.01 19.32
CA PHE A 266 1.22 -0.68 19.39
C PHE A 266 1.55 0.33 18.29
N THR A 267 2.24 1.42 18.64
CA THR A 267 2.83 2.31 17.65
C THR A 267 4.23 1.81 17.33
N TYR A 268 4.51 1.48 16.08
CA TYR A 268 5.86 1.13 15.64
C TYR A 268 6.47 2.31 14.88
N THR A 269 7.79 2.41 14.93
CA THR A 269 8.57 3.41 14.19
C THR A 269 9.37 2.69 13.12
N VAL A 270 9.20 3.13 11.88
CA VAL A 270 9.97 2.68 10.72
C VAL A 270 11.09 3.69 10.46
N SER A 271 12.24 3.21 10.01
CA SER A 271 13.35 4.01 9.50
C SER A 271 13.77 3.53 8.12
N ASP A 272 14.08 4.47 7.23
CA ASP A 272 14.78 4.22 5.96
C ASP A 272 16.29 4.08 6.15
N THR A 273 16.99 3.90 5.03
CA THR A 273 18.46 3.76 4.98
C THR A 273 19.21 5.03 5.36
N ALA A 274 18.63 6.22 5.17
CA ALA A 274 19.24 7.50 5.51
C ALA A 274 18.98 7.93 6.97
N GLY A 275 18.04 7.25 7.64
CA GLY A 275 17.67 7.45 9.02
C GLY A 275 16.50 8.42 9.23
N ALA A 276 15.76 8.81 8.19
CA ALA A 276 14.45 9.42 8.41
C ALA A 276 13.49 8.38 9.02
N THR A 277 12.46 8.86 9.70
CA THR A 277 11.58 7.99 10.50
C THR A 277 10.13 8.44 10.42
N ALA A 278 9.25 7.44 10.44
CA ALA A 278 7.81 7.63 10.50
C ALA A 278 7.16 6.58 11.39
N GLN A 279 5.89 6.78 11.73
CA GLN A 279 5.17 5.93 12.67
C GLN A 279 3.84 5.45 12.08
N ALA A 280 3.47 4.23 12.44
CA ALA A 280 2.16 3.64 12.17
C ALA A 280 1.74 2.73 13.35
N ALA A 281 0.49 2.27 13.32
CA ALA A 281 -0.09 1.46 14.38
C ALA A 281 -0.26 -0.01 13.96
N LEU A 282 0.07 -0.93 14.86
CA LEU A 282 -0.33 -2.33 14.79
C LEU A 282 -1.40 -2.60 15.84
N VAL A 283 -2.60 -3.00 15.41
CA VAL A 283 -3.72 -3.34 16.29
C VAL A 283 -3.93 -4.84 16.36
N ILE A 284 -3.80 -5.44 17.54
CA ILE A 284 -4.08 -6.87 17.75
C ILE A 284 -5.45 -7.02 18.42
N HIS A 285 -6.41 -7.56 17.69
CA HIS A 285 -7.71 -7.96 18.22
C HIS A 285 -7.61 -9.32 18.91
N LEU A 286 -8.08 -9.41 20.16
CA LEU A 286 -8.01 -10.64 20.95
C LEU A 286 -9.35 -11.38 20.87
N ASP A 287 -9.33 -12.57 20.25
CA ASP A 287 -10.44 -13.52 20.27
C ASP A 287 -10.30 -14.45 21.49
N ILE A 288 -11.03 -14.17 22.56
CA ILE A 288 -11.05 -15.01 23.76
C ILE A 288 -12.28 -15.92 23.72
N SER A 289 -12.09 -17.08 23.08
CA SER A 289 -13.14 -18.06 22.85
C SER A 289 -13.20 -19.15 23.92
N SER A 290 -12.16 -19.33 24.75
CA SER A 290 -12.26 -20.25 25.88
C SER A 290 -13.23 -19.69 26.92
N PRO A 291 -14.19 -20.48 27.42
CA PRO A 291 -15.01 -20.03 28.53
C PRO A 291 -14.16 -19.87 29.78
N TYR A 292 -14.41 -18.81 30.55
CA TYR A 292 -13.73 -18.58 31.83
C TYR A 292 -14.14 -19.68 32.81
N ILE A 293 -13.17 -20.48 33.27
CA ILE A 293 -13.38 -21.43 34.37
C ILE A 293 -12.75 -20.81 35.62
N PRO A 294 -13.55 -20.36 36.61
CA PRO A 294 -12.98 -19.82 37.84
C PRO A 294 -12.14 -20.90 38.56
N PRO A 295 -11.06 -20.51 39.27
CA PRO A 295 -10.28 -21.45 40.08
C PRO A 295 -11.19 -22.23 41.02
N ALA A 296 -10.91 -23.52 41.19
CA ALA A 296 -11.63 -24.36 42.15
C ALA A 296 -11.57 -23.70 43.55
N GLY A 297 -12.72 -23.28 44.06
CA GLY A 297 -12.85 -22.59 45.36
C GLY A 297 -13.10 -21.07 45.32
N ALA A 298 -13.15 -20.44 44.14
CA ALA A 298 -13.40 -18.99 44.02
C ALA A 298 -14.88 -18.60 43.88
N GLY A 299 -15.80 -19.57 43.82
CA GLY A 299 -17.25 -19.30 43.80
C GLY A 299 -17.84 -19.20 45.21
N PRO A 300 -18.90 -18.39 45.44
CA PRO A 300 -19.51 -18.18 46.76
C PRO A 300 -20.14 -19.44 47.41
N TYR A 301 -20.03 -20.60 46.78
CA TYR A 301 -20.68 -21.85 47.20
C TYR A 301 -19.71 -23.00 47.51
N TRP A 302 -18.39 -22.82 47.35
CA TRP A 302 -17.42 -23.91 47.50
C TRP A 302 -16.70 -23.93 48.87
N ASN A 303 -17.12 -23.09 49.81
CA ASN A 303 -16.44 -22.88 51.09
C ASN A 303 -16.96 -23.79 52.22
N GLN A 304 -17.62 -24.91 51.92
CA GLN A 304 -17.96 -25.88 52.96
C GLN A 304 -16.98 -27.05 52.91
N ALA A 305 -15.98 -26.94 53.80
CA ALA A 305 -15.17 -28.04 54.23
C ALA A 305 -16.06 -29.25 54.55
N LEU A 306 -15.74 -30.39 53.96
CA LEU A 306 -16.43 -31.67 54.13
C LEU A 306 -16.30 -32.10 55.60
N ALA A 307 -17.22 -31.65 56.46
CA ALA A 307 -17.30 -32.09 57.84
C ALA A 307 -17.79 -33.54 57.85
N THR A 308 -16.87 -34.45 58.20
CA THR A 308 -17.13 -35.87 58.38
C THR A 308 -18.01 -36.11 59.61
N THR A 309 -19.34 -36.12 59.48
CA THR A 309 -20.25 -37.00 60.24
C THR A 309 -21.72 -36.87 59.81
N GLY A 310 -22.36 -38.01 59.54
CA GLY A 310 -23.80 -38.21 59.78
C GLY A 310 -24.77 -37.96 58.61
N ASN A 311 -25.22 -39.04 57.97
CA ASN A 311 -26.46 -39.23 57.21
C ASN A 311 -27.17 -37.99 56.66
N VAL A 312 -26.98 -37.72 55.37
CA VAL A 312 -27.97 -37.00 54.54
C VAL A 312 -28.36 -37.94 53.40
N GLN A 313 -29.66 -38.23 53.32
CA GLN A 313 -30.25 -38.97 52.23
C GLN A 313 -29.99 -38.24 50.90
N THR A 314 -29.62 -39.01 49.89
CA THR A 314 -29.47 -38.57 48.52
C THR A 314 -30.84 -38.13 47.96
N GLU A 315 -31.14 -36.85 48.03
CA GLU A 315 -32.00 -36.20 47.03
C GLU A 315 -31.12 -35.41 46.08
N GLN A 316 -30.58 -36.13 45.08
CA GLN A 316 -30.04 -35.51 43.89
C GLN A 316 -31.22 -34.99 43.06
N ASN A 317 -31.56 -33.72 43.28
CA ASN A 317 -32.29 -32.93 42.28
C ASN A 317 -31.98 -31.43 42.41
N ILE A 318 -30.70 -31.10 42.51
CA ILE A 318 -30.26 -29.73 42.24
C ILE A 318 -29.81 -29.69 40.78
N VAL A 319 -30.72 -29.25 39.92
CA VAL A 319 -30.41 -28.84 38.55
C VAL A 319 -29.33 -27.74 38.65
N PRO A 320 -28.19 -27.83 37.95
CA PRO A 320 -27.25 -26.72 37.94
C PRO A 320 -27.95 -25.52 37.31
N VAL A 321 -28.09 -24.45 38.10
CA VAL A 321 -28.45 -23.13 37.59
C VAL A 321 -27.31 -22.70 36.68
N VAL A 322 -27.54 -22.78 35.38
CA VAL A 322 -26.76 -22.02 34.41
C VAL A 322 -26.94 -20.56 34.77
N LEU A 323 -25.86 -19.87 35.12
CA LEU A 323 -25.86 -18.42 35.26
C LEU A 323 -26.24 -17.84 33.90
N VAL A 324 -27.52 -17.45 33.80
CA VAL A 324 -28.04 -16.63 32.71
C VAL A 324 -27.30 -15.30 32.81
N THR A 325 -26.28 -15.11 31.97
CA THR A 325 -25.69 -13.80 31.77
C THR A 325 -26.69 -12.93 30.99
N PRO A 326 -26.62 -11.59 31.10
CA PRO A 326 -27.55 -10.68 30.40
C PRO A 326 -27.58 -10.88 28.87
N VAL A 327 -26.57 -11.54 28.30
CA VAL A 327 -26.53 -11.91 26.88
C VAL A 327 -27.59 -12.97 26.52
N VAL A 328 -27.82 -13.95 27.39
CA VAL A 328 -28.83 -15.00 27.17
C VAL A 328 -30.25 -14.43 27.28
N GLU A 329 -30.48 -13.49 28.20
CA GLU A 329 -31.75 -12.74 28.27
C GLU A 329 -31.94 -11.85 27.05
N ALA A 330 -30.89 -11.18 26.57
CA ALA A 330 -30.96 -10.34 25.37
C ALA A 330 -31.23 -11.16 24.09
N ASP A 331 -30.63 -12.35 23.97
CA ASP A 331 -30.85 -13.24 22.85
C ASP A 331 -32.21 -13.94 22.91
N ALA A 332 -32.71 -14.29 24.10
CA ALA A 332 -34.06 -14.81 24.27
C ALA A 332 -35.12 -13.74 23.95
N VAL A 333 -34.91 -12.50 24.39
CA VAL A 333 -35.80 -11.36 24.07
C VAL A 333 -35.72 -11.03 22.58
N ARG A 334 -34.52 -11.05 21.96
CA ARG A 334 -34.36 -10.90 20.51
C ARG A 334 -35.01 -12.02 19.73
N ALA A 335 -34.92 -13.26 20.17
CA ALA A 335 -35.60 -14.39 19.53
C ALA A 335 -37.13 -14.25 19.62
N THR A 336 -37.64 -13.74 20.75
CA THR A 336 -39.08 -13.50 20.95
C THR A 336 -39.60 -12.33 20.11
N GLU A 337 -38.80 -11.27 19.93
CA GLU A 337 -39.14 -10.14 19.04
C GLU A 337 -39.01 -10.50 17.55
N ARG A 338 -38.06 -11.36 17.18
CA ARG A 338 -37.81 -11.80 15.79
C ARG A 338 -38.83 -12.81 15.26
N ALA A 339 -39.64 -13.42 16.12
CA ALA A 339 -40.73 -14.28 15.72
C ALA A 339 -41.99 -13.52 15.24
N ARG A 340 -41.95 -12.18 15.23
CA ARG A 340 -43.03 -11.33 14.71
C ARG A 340 -42.74 -10.88 13.29
N GLU A 341 -43.72 -11.09 12.42
CA GLU A 341 -43.77 -10.42 11.12
C GLU A 341 -43.93 -8.89 11.31
N ALA A 342 -43.67 -8.09 10.27
CA ALA A 342 -43.82 -6.64 10.30
C ALA A 342 -45.28 -6.17 10.57
N ASP A 343 -46.25 -7.09 10.53
CA ASP A 343 -47.66 -6.87 10.85
C ASP A 343 -48.09 -7.33 12.26
N GLY A 344 -47.16 -7.88 13.05
CA GLY A 344 -47.40 -8.31 14.44
C GLY A 344 -47.92 -9.74 14.62
N SER A 345 -48.04 -10.55 13.55
CA SER A 345 -48.40 -11.97 13.66
C SER A 345 -47.18 -12.87 13.96
N GLN A 346 -47.41 -14.01 14.64
CA GLN A 346 -46.36 -15.00 14.94
C GLN A 346 -46.18 -15.97 13.78
N ILE A 347 -44.94 -16.23 13.38
CA ILE A 347 -44.63 -17.26 12.37
C ILE A 347 -44.99 -18.65 12.94
N GLY A 348 -46.14 -19.18 12.51
CA GLY A 348 -46.67 -20.48 12.93
C GLY A 348 -46.01 -21.66 12.22
N TRP A 349 -44.73 -21.91 12.47
CA TRP A 349 -44.06 -23.16 12.11
C TRP A 349 -43.31 -23.69 13.35
N PRO A 350 -43.36 -25.00 13.64
CA PRO A 350 -42.91 -25.52 14.93
C PRO A 350 -41.37 -25.60 14.93
N LEU A 351 -40.72 -24.53 15.39
CA LEU A 351 -39.46 -24.65 16.10
C LEU A 351 -39.81 -24.73 17.58
N GLU A 352 -40.37 -25.87 18.00
CA GLU A 352 -40.03 -26.31 19.36
C GLU A 352 -38.53 -26.57 19.30
N PRO A 353 -37.69 -25.89 20.10
CA PRO A 353 -36.34 -26.37 20.30
C PRO A 353 -36.48 -27.76 20.88
N ASP A 354 -36.03 -28.78 20.15
CA ASP A 354 -36.04 -30.15 20.65
C ASP A 354 -35.12 -30.22 21.87
N THR A 355 -35.71 -30.02 23.06
CA THR A 355 -35.04 -30.23 24.34
C THR A 355 -35.11 -31.70 24.77
N SER A 356 -35.46 -32.64 23.89
CA SER A 356 -35.45 -34.06 24.21
C SER A 356 -34.03 -34.65 24.12
N LEU A 357 -33.22 -34.29 25.12
CA LEU A 357 -32.06 -35.08 25.51
C LEU A 357 -32.57 -36.41 26.08
N ALA A 358 -32.91 -37.35 25.20
CA ALA A 358 -33.12 -38.74 25.57
C ALA A 358 -31.80 -39.28 26.13
N SER A 359 -31.78 -39.47 27.45
CA SER A 359 -30.77 -40.20 28.23
C SER A 359 -30.48 -41.56 27.57
N ARG A 360 -29.49 -41.61 26.68
CA ARG A 360 -28.78 -42.84 26.36
C ARG A 360 -27.58 -42.93 27.28
N THR A 361 -27.63 -43.93 28.15
CA THR A 361 -26.53 -44.36 29.02
C THR A 361 -25.22 -44.45 28.21
N MET A 362 -24.29 -43.55 28.49
CA MET A 362 -22.90 -43.58 28.01
C MET A 362 -21.96 -43.61 29.23
N PRO A 363 -20.84 -44.34 29.18
CA PRO A 363 -19.90 -44.47 30.30
C PRO A 363 -19.13 -43.17 30.55
N GLU A 364 -18.65 -42.98 31.79
CA GLU A 364 -17.85 -41.86 32.31
C GLU A 364 -17.17 -40.96 31.27
N LEU A 365 -17.64 -39.71 31.15
CA LEU A 365 -17.06 -38.67 30.29
C LEU A 365 -16.32 -37.62 31.12
N GLN A 366 -15.18 -37.15 30.61
CA GLN A 366 -14.33 -36.15 31.27
C GLN A 366 -14.87 -34.71 31.11
N PRO A 367 -14.67 -33.82 32.09
CA PRO A 367 -15.11 -32.42 32.01
C PRO A 367 -14.47 -31.66 30.84
N GLY A 368 -15.28 -31.02 29.99
CA GLY A 368 -14.82 -30.13 28.90
C GLY A 368 -15.33 -30.50 27.49
N GLU A 369 -15.79 -31.74 27.28
CA GLU A 369 -16.15 -32.23 25.93
C GLU A 369 -17.53 -31.73 25.44
N PHE A 370 -18.45 -31.39 26.34
CA PHE A 370 -19.83 -31.02 26.01
C PHE A 370 -19.97 -29.55 25.58
N VAL A 371 -19.17 -28.65 26.16
CA VAL A 371 -19.26 -27.20 25.89
C VAL A 371 -18.65 -26.87 24.52
N GLY A 372 -17.55 -27.55 24.14
CA GLY A 372 -16.90 -27.34 22.85
C GLY A 372 -17.78 -27.71 21.64
N ARG A 373 -18.56 -28.80 21.72
CA ARG A 373 -19.53 -29.14 20.67
C ARG A 373 -20.68 -28.14 20.61
N THR A 374 -21.28 -27.82 21.76
CA THR A 374 -22.45 -26.94 21.82
C THR A 374 -22.11 -25.51 21.36
N VAL A 375 -20.94 -24.97 21.72
CA VAL A 375 -20.48 -23.65 21.26
C VAL A 375 -20.17 -23.67 19.76
N ARG A 376 -19.52 -24.73 19.26
CA ARG A 376 -19.24 -24.89 17.83
C ARG A 376 -20.53 -25.01 17.01
N ASP A 377 -21.52 -25.73 17.50
CA ASP A 377 -22.84 -25.87 16.88
C ASP A 377 -23.61 -24.53 16.90
N SER A 378 -23.48 -23.76 17.99
CA SER A 378 -24.05 -22.40 18.09
C SER A 378 -23.36 -21.41 17.14
N GLN A 379 -22.03 -21.47 17.00
CA GLN A 379 -21.29 -20.65 16.03
C GLN A 379 -21.62 -21.04 14.59
N LEU A 380 -21.79 -22.32 14.28
CA LEU A 380 -22.27 -22.80 12.97
C LEU A 380 -23.70 -22.31 12.68
N ALA A 381 -24.58 -22.33 13.67
CA ALA A 381 -25.93 -21.79 13.54
C ALA A 381 -25.91 -20.27 13.32
N SER A 382 -25.09 -19.52 14.08
CA SER A 382 -24.94 -18.07 13.95
C SER A 382 -24.33 -17.65 12.61
N THR A 383 -23.32 -18.37 12.11
CA THR A 383 -22.73 -18.12 10.79
C THR A 383 -23.70 -18.45 9.66
N PHE A 384 -24.50 -19.51 9.79
CA PHE A 384 -25.59 -19.81 8.86
C PHE A 384 -26.67 -18.72 8.88
N ASP A 385 -27.05 -18.22 10.05
CA ASP A 385 -28.01 -17.13 10.21
C ASP A 385 -27.48 -15.83 9.59
N GLN A 386 -26.22 -15.46 9.84
CA GLN A 386 -25.55 -14.34 9.20
C GLN A 386 -25.50 -14.51 7.68
N ALA A 387 -25.13 -15.69 7.17
CA ALA A 387 -25.12 -15.98 5.74
C ALA A 387 -26.52 -15.88 5.13
N SER A 388 -27.57 -16.30 5.85
CA SER A 388 -28.96 -16.17 5.42
C SER A 388 -29.43 -14.70 5.40
N ILE A 389 -28.99 -13.90 6.37
CA ILE A 389 -29.29 -12.47 6.46
C ILE A 389 -28.57 -11.70 5.35
N PHE A 390 -27.28 -11.95 5.12
CA PHE A 390 -26.53 -11.33 4.02
C PHE A 390 -27.03 -11.81 2.64
N GLY A 391 -27.46 -13.08 2.53
CA GLY A 391 -28.13 -13.61 1.35
C GLY A 391 -29.50 -12.96 1.09
N ARG A 392 -30.26 -12.62 2.14
CA ARG A 392 -31.56 -11.93 2.04
C ARG A 392 -31.46 -10.40 1.92
N HIS A 393 -30.38 -9.78 2.39
CA HIS A 393 -30.25 -8.32 2.49
C HIS A 393 -29.13 -7.68 1.65
N GLY A 394 -28.45 -8.43 0.76
CA GLY A 394 -27.89 -7.83 -0.45
C GLY A 394 -26.52 -8.34 -0.89
N ARG A 395 -26.51 -8.99 -2.05
CA ARG A 395 -25.79 -8.42 -3.19
C ARG A 395 -26.84 -7.94 -4.19
N VAL A 396 -27.15 -6.64 -4.17
CA VAL A 396 -27.52 -5.97 -5.41
C VAL A 396 -26.22 -5.96 -6.22
N SER A 397 -26.03 -6.99 -7.06
CA SER A 397 -24.99 -6.94 -8.09
C SER A 397 -25.39 -5.81 -9.03
N LEU A 398 -24.61 -4.73 -9.03
CA LEU A 398 -24.69 -3.70 -10.07
C LEU A 398 -23.97 -4.24 -11.31
N ASP A 399 -24.50 -5.32 -11.89
CA ASP A 399 -24.14 -5.75 -13.22
C ASP A 399 -25.19 -5.16 -14.16
N ALA A 400 -24.73 -4.27 -15.03
CA ALA A 400 -25.54 -3.41 -15.86
C ALA A 400 -26.20 -4.16 -17.03
N ASP A 401 -27.35 -4.79 -16.82
CA ASP A 401 -28.37 -5.04 -17.86
C ASP A 401 -29.74 -5.57 -17.35
N GLY A 402 -29.89 -5.94 -16.09
CA GLY A 402 -31.21 -6.02 -15.42
C GLY A 402 -32.21 -7.03 -16.02
N LEU A 403 -31.75 -8.03 -16.76
CA LEU A 403 -32.62 -9.05 -17.34
C LEU A 403 -31.89 -10.40 -17.32
N LEU A 404 -32.08 -11.20 -16.26
CA LEU A 404 -32.14 -12.68 -16.30
C LEU A 404 -32.50 -13.19 -14.88
N ALA A 405 -33.52 -14.04 -14.79
CA ALA A 405 -33.84 -14.75 -13.56
C ALA A 405 -32.88 -15.94 -13.42
N ASP A 406 -31.96 -15.90 -12.47
CA ASP A 406 -31.07 -17.01 -12.16
C ASP A 406 -31.78 -17.98 -11.18
N PRO A 407 -32.08 -19.24 -11.58
CA PRO A 407 -32.68 -20.24 -10.71
C PRO A 407 -31.73 -20.72 -9.59
N SER A 408 -30.46 -20.33 -9.61
CA SER A 408 -29.44 -20.78 -8.65
C SER A 408 -29.69 -20.31 -7.21
N VAL A 409 -30.51 -19.27 -7.01
CA VAL A 409 -30.73 -18.63 -5.70
C VAL A 409 -31.57 -19.50 -4.74
N PHE A 410 -32.24 -20.56 -5.21
CA PHE A 410 -33.14 -21.39 -4.39
C PHE A 410 -32.81 -22.89 -4.38
N ALA A 411 -31.64 -23.31 -4.89
CA ALA A 411 -31.26 -24.72 -4.92
C ALA A 411 -30.55 -25.14 -3.61
N ALA A 412 -31.27 -25.84 -2.73
CA ALA A 412 -30.70 -26.34 -1.46
C ALA A 412 -29.73 -27.54 -1.61
N LEU A 413 -29.67 -28.17 -2.79
CA LEU A 413 -28.84 -29.35 -3.07
C LEU A 413 -28.25 -29.29 -4.50
N ALA A 414 -27.05 -29.86 -4.68
CA ALA A 414 -26.28 -29.78 -5.94
C ALA A 414 -26.97 -30.42 -7.16
N ASN A 415 -27.85 -31.40 -6.95
CA ASN A 415 -28.64 -32.05 -8.00
C ASN A 415 -29.81 -31.18 -8.52
N HIS A 416 -30.13 -30.06 -7.86
CA HIS A 416 -31.17 -29.12 -8.31
C HIS A 416 -30.63 -28.02 -9.25
N LEU A 417 -29.33 -28.02 -9.53
CA LEU A 417 -28.67 -27.04 -10.41
C LEU A 417 -28.89 -27.33 -11.91
N THR A 418 -29.28 -28.55 -12.30
CA THR A 418 -29.37 -28.95 -13.72
C THR A 418 -30.77 -29.31 -14.21
N ASP A 419 -31.69 -29.74 -13.34
CA ASP A 419 -32.99 -30.31 -13.77
C ASP A 419 -34.21 -29.43 -13.45
N GLY A 420 -34.05 -28.30 -12.75
CA GLY A 420 -35.16 -27.42 -12.36
C GLY A 420 -36.08 -28.03 -11.28
N MET A 421 -36.83 -27.17 -10.58
CA MET A 421 -37.79 -27.62 -9.56
C MET A 421 -38.99 -28.30 -10.21
N HIS A 422 -39.03 -29.62 -10.20
CA HIS A 422 -40.25 -30.37 -10.49
C HIS A 422 -41.19 -30.34 -9.27
N PRO A 423 -42.50 -30.06 -9.45
CA PRO A 423 -43.47 -30.24 -8.38
C PRO A 423 -43.49 -31.70 -7.92
N PRO A 424 -43.84 -31.98 -6.66
CA PRO A 424 -43.83 -33.33 -6.14
C PRO A 424 -44.75 -34.21 -6.97
N VAL A 425 -44.18 -35.25 -7.57
CA VAL A 425 -44.92 -36.28 -8.31
C VAL A 425 -46.02 -36.81 -7.38
N GLU A 426 -47.27 -36.68 -7.79
CA GLU A 426 -48.40 -37.37 -7.16
C GLU A 426 -48.02 -38.84 -6.97
N ARG A 427 -48.19 -39.36 -5.75
CA ARG A 427 -47.89 -40.75 -5.41
C ARG A 427 -48.64 -41.67 -6.38
N GLU A 428 -47.93 -42.25 -7.35
CA GLU A 428 -48.43 -43.41 -8.07
C GLU A 428 -48.69 -44.54 -7.05
N PRO A 429 -49.76 -45.34 -7.23
CA PRO A 429 -50.08 -46.41 -6.32
C PRO A 429 -48.93 -47.43 -6.28
N VAL A 430 -48.65 -47.94 -5.08
CA VAL A 430 -47.61 -48.93 -4.77
C VAL A 430 -47.62 -50.05 -5.80
N LYS A 431 -46.65 -50.04 -6.73
CA LYS A 431 -46.37 -51.20 -7.59
C LYS A 431 -45.57 -52.19 -6.76
N THR A 432 -46.20 -53.32 -6.44
CA THR A 432 -45.56 -54.50 -5.84
C THR A 432 -44.29 -54.88 -6.61
N ALA A 433 -43.18 -54.98 -5.88
CA ALA A 433 -41.88 -55.34 -6.43
C ALA A 433 -41.93 -56.66 -7.23
N GLN A 434 -41.39 -56.66 -8.45
CA GLN A 434 -41.22 -57.89 -9.23
C GLN A 434 -40.10 -58.73 -8.60
N GLY A 435 -40.43 -59.99 -8.27
CA GLY A 435 -39.54 -60.89 -7.53
C GLY A 435 -38.22 -61.20 -8.25
N PHE A 436 -37.19 -61.51 -7.47
CA PHE A 436 -35.79 -61.76 -7.84
C PHE A 436 -35.56 -62.57 -9.14
N ALA A 437 -36.45 -63.52 -9.47
CA ALA A 437 -36.38 -64.31 -10.71
C ALA A 437 -36.53 -63.48 -12.00
N SER A 438 -37.31 -62.39 -11.97
CA SER A 438 -37.51 -61.49 -13.12
C SER A 438 -36.28 -60.60 -13.38
N GLN A 439 -35.62 -60.14 -12.31
CA GLN A 439 -34.39 -59.36 -12.37
C GLN A 439 -33.20 -60.19 -12.89
N LEU A 440 -33.14 -61.48 -12.54
CA LEU A 440 -32.10 -62.39 -13.03
C LEU A 440 -32.24 -62.66 -14.54
N HIS A 441 -33.47 -62.70 -15.05
CA HIS A 441 -33.75 -62.93 -16.48
C HIS A 441 -33.43 -61.70 -17.35
N GLU A 442 -33.57 -60.48 -16.81
CA GLU A 442 -33.09 -59.26 -17.47
C GLU A 442 -31.56 -59.10 -17.44
N ALA A 443 -30.91 -59.47 -16.33
CA ALA A 443 -29.46 -59.41 -16.22
C ALA A 443 -28.77 -60.37 -17.21
N ALA A 444 -29.36 -61.54 -17.47
CA ALA A 444 -28.85 -62.50 -18.45
C ALA A 444 -28.94 -62.04 -19.92
N ARG A 445 -29.82 -61.05 -20.23
CA ARG A 445 -29.94 -60.48 -21.58
C ARG A 445 -28.94 -59.35 -21.87
N LYS A 446 -28.20 -58.86 -20.87
CA LYS A 446 -27.28 -57.71 -20.99
C LYS A 446 -25.79 -58.07 -21.12
N LEU A 447 -25.42 -59.34 -21.29
CA LEU A 447 -24.01 -59.74 -21.49
C LEU A 447 -23.61 -59.75 -22.98
N PRO A 448 -22.57 -59.01 -23.41
CA PRO A 448 -22.08 -59.02 -24.79
C PRO A 448 -21.24 -60.27 -25.11
N ALA A 449 -21.34 -60.75 -26.35
CA ALA A 449 -20.60 -61.91 -26.86
C ALA A 449 -19.07 -61.66 -26.92
N MET A 450 -18.29 -62.55 -26.28
CA MET A 450 -16.84 -62.63 -26.43
C MET A 450 -16.48 -63.06 -27.86
N ARG A 451 -15.63 -62.28 -28.54
CA ARG A 451 -14.89 -62.70 -29.74
C ARG A 451 -13.39 -62.44 -29.51
N GLY A 452 -12.61 -63.50 -29.69
CA GLY A 452 -11.18 -63.55 -29.36
C GLY A 452 -10.21 -63.11 -30.47
N GLY A 453 -8.92 -63.36 -30.18
CA GLY A 453 -7.75 -63.14 -31.04
C GLY A 453 -6.74 -62.22 -30.33
N ALA A 454 -5.76 -62.71 -29.55
CA ALA A 454 -4.52 -63.42 -29.90
C ALA A 454 -3.35 -62.51 -30.38
N ALA A 455 -2.24 -62.64 -29.63
CA ALA A 455 -0.82 -62.60 -30.02
C ALA A 455 0.02 -61.29 -29.91
N SER A 456 1.05 -61.39 -29.04
CA SER A 456 2.45 -60.88 -29.10
C SER A 456 2.67 -59.38 -29.41
N ARG A 457 3.46 -58.63 -28.63
CA ARG A 457 4.85 -58.86 -28.19
C ARG A 457 5.16 -58.02 -26.97
#